data_AF-A0A4V2M0K5-F1
#
_entry.id   AF-A0A4V2M0K5-F1
#
_cell.length_a   1.000
_cell.length_b   1.000
_cell.length_c   1.000
_cell.angle_alpha   90.00
_cell.angle_beta   90.00
_cell.angle_gamma   90.00
#
_symmetry.space_group_name_H-M   'P 1'
#
loop_
_entity.id
_entity.type
_entity.pdbx_description
1 polymer ?
#
loop_
_entity_poly.entity_id
_entity_poly.type
_entity_poly.pdbx_seq_one_letter_code
_entity_poly.pdbx_strand_id
1 'polypeptide(L)' 'MKRTHLTIPELCAELGIARSTFYDWRAAKKAPRCIKLPNGDIRIRRTDFDNWLQSLEDAA' A
#
# COMPACT_ATOMS: atom_id res chain seq x y z
N MET A 1 -17.30 -10.34 0.76
CA MET A 1 -16.93 -9.34 1.80
C MET A 1 -15.63 -8.67 1.39
N LYS A 2 -15.64 -7.37 1.06
CA LYS A 2 -14.40 -6.66 0.72
C LYS A 2 -13.57 -6.51 1.99
N ARG A 3 -12.33 -7.02 2.00
CA ARG A 3 -11.39 -6.79 3.11
C ARG A 3 -11.15 -5.28 3.22
N THR A 4 -11.50 -4.70 4.37
CA THR A 4 -11.37 -3.26 4.59
C THR A 4 -9.91 -2.81 4.52
N HIS A 5 -8.97 -3.67 4.94
CA HIS A 5 -7.54 -3.40 4.98
C HIS A 5 -6.73 -4.50 4.27
N LEU A 6 -5.69 -4.09 3.57
CA LEU A 6 -4.66 -4.91 2.93
C LEU A 6 -3.43 -4.99 3.82
N THR A 7 -2.73 -6.11 3.76
CA THR A 7 -1.37 -6.25 4.26
C THR A 7 -0.35 -5.91 3.17
N ILE A 8 0.92 -5.71 3.55
CA ILE A 8 2.04 -5.55 2.62
C ILE A 8 2.07 -6.67 1.55
N PRO A 9 2.03 -7.98 1.91
CA PRO A 9 2.03 -9.05 0.90
C PRO A 9 0.79 -9.04 0.01
N GLU A 10 -0.39 -8.68 0.52
CA GLU A 10 -1.60 -8.54 -0.32
C GLU A 10 -1.47 -7.41 -1.33
N LEU A 11 -0.96 -6.24 -0.90
CA LEU A 11 -0.70 -5.13 -1.82
C LEU A 11 0.35 -5.49 -2.87
N CYS A 12 1.42 -6.16 -2.46
CA CYS A 12 2.48 -6.61 -3.38
C CYS A 12 1.93 -7.61 -4.41
N ALA A 13 1.07 -8.53 -3.99
CA ALA A 13 0.41 -9.49 -4.88
C ALA A 13 -0.54 -8.80 -5.86
N GLU A 14 -1.32 -7.82 -5.41
CA GLU A 14 -2.25 -7.07 -6.27
C GLU A 14 -1.52 -6.24 -7.33
N LEU A 15 -0.42 -5.59 -6.96
CA LEU A 15 0.38 -4.78 -7.89
C LEU A 15 1.39 -5.61 -8.71
N GLY A 16 1.58 -6.89 -8.37
CA GLY A 16 2.61 -7.74 -9.00
C GLY A 16 4.05 -7.29 -8.72
N ILE A 17 4.29 -6.60 -7.60
CA ILE A 17 5.61 -6.07 -7.23
C ILE A 17 6.27 -6.87 -6.10
N ALA A 18 7.59 -6.77 -5.99
CA ALA A 18 8.31 -7.30 -4.85
C ALA A 18 8.11 -6.43 -3.60
N ARG A 19 8.17 -7.06 -2.41
CA ARG A 19 8.15 -6.34 -1.12
C ARG A 19 9.25 -5.27 -1.04
N SER A 20 10.43 -5.54 -1.60
CA SER A 20 11.53 -4.58 -1.65
C SER A 20 11.13 -3.30 -2.37
N THR A 21 10.49 -3.41 -3.54
CA THR A 21 9.97 -2.27 -4.30
C THR A 21 9.00 -1.43 -3.47
N PHE A 22 8.14 -2.08 -2.68
CA PHE A 22 7.25 -1.36 -1.77
C PHE A 22 8.02 -0.60 -0.68
N TYR A 23 9.07 -1.21 -0.10
CA TYR A 23 9.91 -0.53 0.89
C TYR A 23 10.70 0.63 0.27
N ASP A 24 11.18 0.50 -0.96
CA ASP A 24 11.81 1.59 -1.72
C ASP A 24 10.83 2.74 -1.94
N TRP A 25 9.58 2.46 -2.32
CA TRP A 25 8.54 3.49 -2.42
C TRP A 25 8.26 4.15 -1.08
N ARG A 26 8.26 3.37 0.01
CA ARG A 26 8.06 3.90 1.35
C ARG A 26 9.21 4.82 1.77
N ALA A 27 10.45 4.48 1.44
CA ALA A 27 11.62 5.33 1.66
C ALA A 27 11.55 6.60 0.82
N ALA A 28 11.12 6.49 -0.44
CA ALA A 28 10.90 7.60 -1.35
C ALA A 28 9.63 8.43 -1.06
N LYS A 29 8.87 8.09 0.00
CA LYS A 29 7.56 8.69 0.34
C LYS A 29 6.51 8.62 -0.79
N LYS A 30 6.64 7.63 -1.68
CA LYS A 30 5.72 7.32 -2.78
C LYS A 30 4.78 6.16 -2.47
N ALA A 31 4.81 5.60 -1.26
CA ALA A 31 3.92 4.51 -0.85
C ALA A 31 2.58 5.04 -0.27
N PRO A 32 1.50 4.25 -0.36
CA PRO A 32 0.21 4.58 0.26
C PRO A 32 0.29 4.63 1.79
N ARG A 33 -0.73 5.22 2.41
CA ARG A 33 -0.80 5.36 3.86
C ARG A 33 -0.82 4.00 4.57
N CYS A 34 0.20 3.80 5.39
CA CYS A 34 0.43 2.60 6.16
C CYS A 34 0.07 2.83 7.63
N ILE A 35 -0.79 1.97 8.17
CA ILE A 35 -1.16 1.92 9.59
C ILE A 35 -0.29 0.86 10.24
N LYS A 36 0.64 1.29 11.10
CA LYS A 36 1.42 0.38 11.94
C LYS A 36 0.59 0.00 13.16
N LEU A 37 0.34 -1.30 13.33
CA LEU A 37 -0.35 -1.85 14.49
C LEU A 37 0.63 -2.05 15.65
N PRO A 38 0.15 -2.11 16.90
CA PRO A 38 0.99 -2.31 18.08
C PRO A 38 1.71 -3.66 18.09
N ASN A 39 1.22 -4.66 17.34
CA ASN A 39 1.86 -5.95 17.15
C ASN A 39 3.01 -5.93 16.10
N GLY A 40 3.27 -4.78 15.46
CA GLY A 40 4.31 -4.63 14.45
C GLY A 40 3.85 -4.85 13.00
N ASP A 41 2.63 -5.34 12.79
CA ASP A 41 2.06 -5.49 11.45
C ASP A 41 1.72 -4.14 10.81
N ILE A 42 1.78 -4.12 9.48
CA ILE A 42 1.36 -2.96 8.69
C ILE A 42 0.07 -3.29 7.95
N ARG A 43 -0.93 -2.43 8.13
CA ARG A 43 -2.21 -2.48 7.42
C ARG A 43 -2.39 -1.22 6.59
N ILE A 44 -2.85 -1.40 5.37
CA ILE A 44 -3.16 -0.31 4.43
C ILE A 44 -4.66 -0.37 4.21
N ARG A 45 -5.39 0.74 4.36
CA ARG A 45 -6.82 0.72 4.04
C ARG A 45 -7.00 0.59 2.54
N ARG A 46 -7.99 -0.18 2.08
CA ARG A 46 -8.26 -0.33 0.65
C ARG A 46 -8.57 1.03 0.01
N THR A 47 -9.27 1.91 0.72
CA THR A 47 -9.56 3.28 0.26
C THR A 47 -8.31 4.14 0.15
N ASP A 48 -7.38 4.07 1.10
CA ASP A 48 -6.10 4.81 1.00
C ASP A 48 -5.24 4.30 -0.16
N PHE A 49 -5.29 2.99 -0.43
CA PHE A 49 -4.62 2.38 -1.59
C PHE A 49 -5.23 2.84 -2.92
N ASP A 50 -6.56 2.85 -3.01
CA ASP A 50 -7.31 3.30 -4.19
C ASP A 50 -7.07 4.80 -4.48
N ASN A 51 -7.18 5.65 -3.44
CA ASN A 51 -6.87 7.08 -3.55
C ASN A 51 -5.41 7.33 -3.98
N TRP A 52 -4.47 6.51 -3.51
CA TRP A 52 -3.08 6.59 -3.93
C TRP A 52 -2.90 6.20 -5.40
N LEU A 53 -3.59 5.15 -5.86
CA LEU A 53 -3.57 4.75 -7.26
C LEU A 53 -4.13 5.86 -8.16
N GLN A 54 -5.28 6.44 -7.78
CA GLN A 54 -5.88 7.58 -8.46
C GLN A 54 -4.94 8.80 -8.50
N SER A 55 -4.19 9.07 -7.42
CA SER A 55 -3.19 10.14 -7.40
C SER A 55 -2.01 9.88 -8.33
N LEU A 56 -1.71 8.62 -8.68
CA LEU A 56 -0.69 8.27 -9.67
C LEU A 56 -1.22 8.33 -11.10
N GLU A 57 -2.51 8.03 -11.31
CA GLU A 57 -3.16 8.12 -12.62
C GLU A 57 -3.23 9.56 -13.15
N ASP A 58 -3.42 10.56 -12.28
CA ASP A 58 -3.44 11.99 -12.65
C ASP A 58 -2.05 12.59 -12.92
N ALA A 59 -0.97 11.86 -12.58
CA ALA A 59 0.40 12.29 -12.80
C ALA A 59 1.01 11.82 -14.14
N ALA A 60 0.18 11.30 -15.05
CA ALA A 60 0.57 10.75 -16.35
C ALA A 60 0.21 11.69 -17.53
#